data_AF-A0A9Q0MXC1-F1
#
_entry.id   AF-A0A9Q0MXC1-F1
#
_cell.length_a   1.000
_cell.length_b   1.000
_cell.length_c   1.000
_cell.angle_alpha   90.00
_cell.angle_beta   90.00
_cell.angle_gamma   90.00
#
_symmetry.space_group_name_H-M   'P 1'
#
loop_
_entity.id
_entity.type
_entity.pdbx_description
1 polymer ?
#
loop_
_entity_poly.entity_id
_entity_poly.type
_entity_poly.pdbx_seq_one_letter_code
_entity_poly.pdbx_strand_id
1 'polypeptide(L)'
;MCTEHTDNEFDDLASRNYNKLSKSTTKNGYKDGIHDGRESMFQAGFDVGYKEGFKNSFKIGRFHGLTTAAQINTSHDLLLKKPTRGHCQICIDSTLLDKSISEITAAQTSHSQSVNETLNKRYKT
;
A
#
# COMPACT_ATOMS: atom_id res chain seq x y z
N MET A 1 12.13 -56.28 -34.27
CA MET A 1 13.47 -55.75 -33.97
C MET A 1 13.29 -54.61 -32.98
N CYS A 2 13.62 -54.83 -31.72
CA CYS A 2 13.70 -53.75 -30.73
C CYS A 2 15.05 -53.06 -30.95
N THR A 3 15.05 -51.78 -31.29
CA THR A 3 16.27 -50.98 -31.43
C THR A 3 16.87 -50.77 -30.04
N GLU A 4 18.07 -51.31 -29.81
CA GLU A 4 18.88 -50.96 -28.66
C GLU A 4 19.29 -49.49 -28.80
N HIS A 5 18.64 -48.61 -28.04
CA HIS A 5 19.09 -47.23 -27.89
C HIS A 5 20.38 -47.26 -27.08
N THR A 6 21.47 -46.79 -27.68
CA THR A 6 22.76 -46.69 -26.98
C THR A 6 22.64 -45.70 -25.83
N ASP A 7 23.18 -46.03 -24.65
CA ASP A 7 23.09 -45.22 -23.43
C ASP A 7 23.47 -43.74 -23.64
N ASN A 8 24.34 -43.46 -24.61
CA ASN A 8 24.77 -42.12 -25.01
C ASN A 8 23.64 -41.24 -25.59
N GLU A 9 22.67 -41.81 -26.32
CA GLU A 9 21.56 -41.05 -26.91
C GLU A 9 20.55 -40.62 -25.82
N PHE A 10 20.30 -41.52 -24.87
CA PHE A 10 19.46 -41.23 -23.72
C PHE A 10 20.07 -40.14 -22.83
N ASP A 11 21.38 -40.21 -22.57
CA ASP A 11 22.08 -39.24 -21.73
C ASP A 11 22.16 -37.84 -22.38
N ASP A 12 22.33 -37.77 -23.71
CA ASP A 12 22.25 -36.50 -24.45
C ASP A 12 20.84 -35.90 -24.43
N LEU A 13 19.79 -36.73 -24.63
CA LEU A 13 18.40 -36.27 -24.53
C LEU A 13 18.07 -35.76 -23.12
N ALA A 14 18.50 -36.49 -22.08
CA ALA A 14 18.33 -36.10 -20.68
C ALA A 14 19.03 -34.77 -20.39
N SER A 15 20.28 -34.63 -20.83
CA SER A 15 21.08 -33.40 -20.68
C SER A 15 20.42 -32.20 -21.37
N ARG A 16 19.91 -32.38 -22.59
CA ARG A 16 19.19 -31.31 -23.31
C ARG A 16 17.91 -30.89 -22.61
N ASN A 17 17.13 -31.85 -22.11
CA ASN A 17 15.90 -31.57 -21.37
C ASN A 17 16.20 -30.87 -20.04
N TYR A 18 17.19 -31.34 -19.29
CA TYR A 18 17.64 -30.70 -18.07
C TYR A 18 18.10 -29.26 -18.32
N ASN A 19 18.89 -29.02 -19.38
CA ASN A 19 19.33 -27.68 -19.75
C ASN A 19 18.17 -26.74 -20.13
N LYS A 20 17.17 -27.25 -20.85
CA LYS A 20 15.95 -26.47 -21.18
C LYS A 20 15.16 -26.13 -19.93
N LEU A 21 14.93 -27.12 -19.06
CA LEU A 21 14.22 -26.94 -17.80
C LEU A 21 14.94 -25.96 -16.88
N SER A 22 16.25 -26.12 -16.73
CA SER A 22 17.10 -25.24 -15.92
C SER A 22 17.03 -23.80 -16.42
N LYS A 23 17.23 -23.56 -17.73
CA LYS A 23 17.11 -22.22 -18.32
C LYS A 23 15.73 -21.59 -18.11
N SER A 24 14.67 -22.38 -18.27
CA SER A 24 13.31 -21.91 -18.03
C SER A 24 13.08 -21.55 -16.57
N THR A 25 13.54 -22.39 -15.65
CA THR A 25 13.40 -22.20 -14.20
C THR A 25 14.18 -20.98 -13.73
N THR A 26 15.43 -20.80 -14.18
CA THR A 26 16.23 -19.60 -13.87
C THR A 26 15.55 -18.33 -14.36
N LYS A 27 15.01 -18.33 -15.58
CA LYS A 27 14.33 -17.16 -16.14
C LYS A 27 13.05 -16.81 -15.38
N ASN A 28 12.28 -17.82 -15.00
CA ASN A 28 11.06 -17.61 -14.22
C ASN A 28 11.39 -17.15 -12.81
N GLY A 29 12.31 -17.83 -12.11
CA GLY A 29 12.74 -17.43 -10.77
C GLY A 29 13.30 -16.00 -10.70
N TYR A 30 14.02 -15.54 -11.73
CA TYR A 30 14.46 -14.14 -11.80
C TYR A 30 13.28 -13.16 -11.93
N LYS A 31 12.30 -13.47 -12.77
CA LYS A 31 11.11 -12.62 -12.94
C LYS A 31 10.28 -12.59 -11.66
N ASP A 32 10.11 -13.73 -11.02
CA ASP A 32 9.35 -13.88 -9.78
C ASP A 32 10.04 -13.10 -8.66
N GLY A 33 11.36 -13.24 -8.48
CA GLY A 33 12.11 -12.47 -7.48
C GLY A 33 12.03 -10.95 -7.70
N ILE A 34 12.05 -10.49 -8.95
CA ILE A 34 11.84 -9.07 -9.29
C ILE A 34 10.41 -8.61 -8.98
N HIS A 35 9.41 -9.46 -9.21
CA HIS A 35 8.03 -9.18 -8.87
C HIS A 35 7.83 -9.11 -7.35
N ASP A 36 8.28 -10.13 -6.62
CA ASP A 36 8.20 -10.23 -5.16
C ASP A 36 8.90 -9.06 -4.47
N GLY A 37 10.07 -8.65 -4.98
CA GLY A 37 10.79 -7.49 -4.46
C GLY A 37 10.00 -6.18 -4.60
N ARG A 38 9.35 -5.97 -5.76
CA ARG A 38 8.50 -4.79 -5.95
C ARG A 38 7.26 -4.84 -5.06
N GLU A 39 6.61 -6.00 -4.98
CA GLU A 39 5.40 -6.18 -4.21
C GLU A 39 5.66 -5.98 -2.71
N SER A 40 6.75 -6.54 -2.19
CA SER A 40 7.15 -6.35 -0.80
C SER A 40 7.35 -4.88 -0.44
N MET A 41 7.98 -4.11 -1.34
CA MET A 41 8.17 -2.67 -1.12
C MET A 41 6.89 -1.87 -1.22
N PHE A 42 6.03 -2.20 -2.19
CA PHE A 42 4.72 -1.59 -2.31
C PHE A 42 3.87 -1.84 -1.06
N GLN A 43 3.80 -3.10 -0.61
CA GLN A 43 3.00 -3.48 0.54
C GLN A 43 3.45 -2.78 1.82
N ALA A 44 4.76 -2.65 2.05
CA ALA A 44 5.28 -1.94 3.20
C ALA A 44 4.84 -0.46 3.24
N GLY A 45 4.87 0.22 2.09
CA GLY A 45 4.37 1.59 1.97
C GLY A 45 2.85 1.68 2.14
N PHE A 46 2.12 0.74 1.52
CA PHE A 46 0.67 0.65 1.63
C PHE A 46 0.21 0.44 3.06
N ASP A 47 0.82 -0.49 3.81
CA ASP A 47 0.46 -0.80 5.19
C ASP A 47 0.59 0.40 6.11
N VAL A 48 1.69 1.17 5.97
CA VAL A 48 1.90 2.40 6.74
C VAL A 48 0.85 3.45 6.37
N GLY A 49 0.62 3.66 5.07
CA GLY A 49 -0.37 4.62 4.58
C GLY A 49 -1.80 4.26 5.00
N TYR A 50 -2.18 2.99 4.91
CA TYR A 50 -3.48 2.49 5.30
C TYR A 50 -3.71 2.64 6.81
N LYS A 51 -2.72 2.25 7.63
CA LYS A 51 -2.80 2.38 9.10
C LYS A 51 -3.06 3.83 9.53
N GLU A 52 -2.26 4.78 9.05
CA GLU A 52 -2.42 6.19 9.42
C GLU A 52 -3.66 6.82 8.79
N GLY A 53 -3.96 6.50 7.52
CA GLY A 53 -5.16 6.96 6.83
C GLY A 53 -6.44 6.51 7.53
N PHE A 54 -6.55 5.22 7.85
CA PHE A 54 -7.71 4.65 8.55
C PHE A 54 -7.89 5.29 9.93
N LYS A 55 -6.82 5.34 10.74
CA LYS A 55 -6.83 5.95 12.07
C LYS A 55 -7.34 7.39 12.05
N ASN A 56 -6.91 8.18 11.08
CA ASN A 56 -7.31 9.59 10.97
C ASN A 56 -8.72 9.74 10.43
N SER A 57 -9.06 9.04 9.35
CA SER A 57 -10.42 9.04 8.76
C SER A 57 -11.48 8.56 9.76
N PHE A 58 -11.17 7.57 10.59
CA PHE A 58 -12.09 7.07 11.62
C PHE A 58 -12.43 8.14 12.66
N LYS A 59 -11.42 8.88 13.16
CA LYS A 59 -11.64 9.95 14.15
C LYS A 59 -12.51 11.07 13.58
N ILE A 60 -12.24 11.49 12.35
CA ILE A 60 -12.99 12.57 11.69
C ILE A 60 -14.40 12.09 11.33
N GLY A 61 -14.53 10.84 10.89
CA GLY A 61 -15.81 10.17 10.64
C GLY A 61 -16.69 10.12 11.88
N ARG A 62 -16.10 9.91 13.07
CA ARG A 62 -16.84 9.98 14.34
C ARG A 62 -17.44 11.37 14.58
N PHE A 63 -16.66 12.43 14.42
CA PHE A 63 -17.18 13.81 14.55
C PHE A 63 -18.26 14.10 13.53
N HIS A 64 -18.03 13.75 12.27
CA HIS A 64 -19.01 13.90 11.20
C HIS A 64 -20.33 13.20 11.56
N GLY A 65 -20.27 11.92 11.98
CA GLY A 65 -21.45 11.16 12.40
C GLY A 65 -22.18 11.79 13.59
N LEU A 66 -21.46 12.24 14.62
CA LEU A 66 -22.04 12.90 15.78
C LEU A 66 -22.72 14.22 15.38
N THR A 67 -22.08 15.05 14.57
CA THR A 67 -22.65 16.33 14.11
C THR A 67 -23.87 16.11 13.23
N THR A 68 -23.86 15.09 12.38
CA THR A 68 -25.03 14.71 11.57
C THR A 68 -26.19 14.23 12.45
N ALA A 69 -25.92 13.37 13.43
CA ALA A 69 -26.93 12.87 14.37
C ALA A 69 -27.54 14.00 15.23
N ALA A 70 -26.71 14.96 15.64
CA ALA A 70 -27.12 16.13 16.41
C ALA A 70 -27.71 17.27 15.56
N GLN A 71 -27.86 17.08 14.24
CA GLN A 71 -28.36 18.10 13.29
C GLN A 71 -27.58 19.43 13.35
N ILE A 72 -26.30 19.37 13.69
CA ILE A 72 -25.42 20.53 13.70
C ILE A 72 -25.08 20.90 12.25
N ASN A 73 -25.25 22.16 11.88
CA ASN A 73 -24.89 22.63 10.55
C ASN A 73 -23.35 22.70 10.40
N THR A 74 -22.78 21.71 9.72
CA THR A 74 -21.34 21.63 9.41
C THR A 74 -21.02 21.94 7.95
N SER A 75 -21.96 22.52 7.19
CA SER A 75 -21.82 22.74 5.74
C SER A 75 -20.60 23.60 5.38
N HIS A 76 -20.21 24.50 6.28
CA HIS A 76 -19.05 25.37 6.12
C HIS A 76 -17.75 24.79 6.72
N ASP A 77 -17.82 23.69 7.47
CA ASP A 77 -16.61 23.09 8.07
C ASP A 77 -15.89 22.19 7.07
N LEU A 78 -14.84 22.75 6.47
CA LEU A 78 -13.97 22.04 5.54
C LEU A 78 -13.29 20.81 6.17
N LEU A 79 -13.16 20.76 7.50
CA LEU A 79 -12.60 19.61 8.21
C LEU A 79 -13.51 18.38 8.14
N LEU A 80 -14.83 18.57 8.01
CA LEU A 80 -15.81 17.49 7.97
C LEU A 80 -16.32 17.18 6.56
N LYS A 81 -15.94 17.95 5.53
CA LYS A 81 -16.45 17.78 4.16
C LYS A 81 -16.12 16.43 3.50
N LYS A 82 -14.96 15.84 3.81
CA LYS A 82 -14.50 14.55 3.24
C LYS A 82 -13.82 13.67 4.29
N PRO A 83 -14.58 13.13 5.26
CA PRO A 83 -14.01 12.38 6.39
C PRO A 83 -13.27 11.11 5.94
N THR A 84 -13.68 10.51 4.82
CA THR A 84 -13.07 9.29 4.26
C THR A 84 -11.62 9.48 3.81
N ARG A 85 -11.21 10.71 3.49
CA ARG A 85 -9.82 11.02 3.07
C ARG A 85 -8.89 11.37 4.22
N GLY A 86 -9.40 11.50 5.45
CA GLY A 86 -8.57 11.66 6.66
C GLY A 86 -7.61 12.85 6.64
N HIS A 87 -7.87 13.88 5.82
CA HIS A 87 -6.95 14.99 5.52
C HIS A 87 -5.56 14.52 5.12
N CYS A 88 -5.51 13.55 4.20
CA CYS A 88 -4.28 13.05 3.59
C CYS A 88 -3.46 14.19 2.97
N GLN A 89 -2.24 14.40 3.47
CA GLN A 89 -1.35 15.45 2.97
C GLN A 89 -0.87 15.18 1.55
N ILE A 90 -0.61 13.92 1.18
CA ILE A 90 -0.24 13.55 -0.20
C ILE A 90 -1.35 13.91 -1.20
N CYS A 91 -2.62 13.80 -0.79
CA CYS A 91 -3.75 14.16 -1.65
C CYS A 91 -3.87 15.68 -1.88
N ILE A 92 -3.21 16.48 -1.05
CA ILE A 92 -3.18 17.94 -1.16
C ILE A 92 -1.92 18.36 -1.91
N ASP A 93 -0.78 17.77 -1.53
CA ASP A 93 0.53 18.05 -2.09
C ASP A 93 1.21 16.76 -2.53
N SER A 94 1.23 16.54 -3.85
CA SER A 94 1.88 15.36 -4.44
C SER A 94 3.40 15.40 -4.38
N THR A 95 4.02 16.55 -4.10
CA THR A 95 5.49 16.64 -3.96
C THR A 95 6.00 15.89 -2.73
N LEU A 96 5.12 15.58 -1.79
CA LEU A 96 5.41 14.68 -0.67
C LEU A 96 5.75 13.26 -1.11
N LEU A 97 5.39 12.84 -2.33
CA LEU A 97 5.76 11.51 -2.86
C LEU A 97 7.26 11.34 -3.04
N ASP A 98 8.02 12.43 -3.20
CA ASP A 98 9.47 12.40 -3.32
C ASP A 98 10.18 12.30 -1.96
N LYS A 99 9.42 12.34 -0.86
CA LYS A 99 9.93 12.25 0.51
C LYS A 99 9.96 10.80 1.01
N SER A 100 10.75 10.57 2.05
CA SER A 100 10.76 9.26 2.71
C SER A 100 9.43 9.00 3.44
N ILE A 101 9.08 7.71 3.61
CA ILE A 101 7.86 7.30 4.30
C ILE A 101 7.78 7.89 5.73
N SER A 102 8.91 8.03 6.42
CA SER A 102 8.98 8.63 7.76
C SER A 102 8.64 10.12 7.74
N GLU A 103 9.16 10.89 6.78
CA GLU A 103 8.84 12.31 6.61
C GLU A 103 7.37 12.53 6.28
N ILE A 104 6.82 11.74 5.36
CA ILE A 104 5.39 11.75 5.02
C ILE A 104 4.55 11.46 6.26
N THR A 105 4.92 10.43 7.01
CA THR A 105 4.20 10.02 8.24
C THR A 105 4.25 11.12 9.30
N ALA A 106 5.40 11.79 9.46
CA ALA A 106 5.55 12.91 10.39
C ALA A 106 4.67 14.10 9.99
N ALA A 107 4.67 14.47 8.70
CA ALA A 107 3.83 15.55 8.17
C ALA A 107 2.33 15.24 8.37
N GLN A 108 1.91 14.02 8.02
CA GLN A 108 0.53 13.56 8.23
C GLN A 108 0.15 13.55 9.72
N THR A 109 1.05 13.09 10.58
CA THR A 109 0.81 13.01 12.03
C THR A 109 0.61 14.41 12.62
N SER A 110 1.51 15.35 12.32
CA SER A 110 1.43 16.74 12.78
C SER A 110 0.12 17.40 12.33
N HIS A 111 -0.21 17.28 11.04
CA HIS A 111 -1.47 17.83 10.52
C HIS A 111 -2.69 17.19 11.18
N SER A 112 -2.71 15.86 11.29
CA SER A 112 -3.84 15.12 11.88
C SER A 112 -4.07 15.45 13.35
N GLN A 113 -3.00 15.73 14.12
CA GLN A 113 -3.10 16.17 15.51
C GLN A 113 -3.80 17.53 15.59
N SER A 114 -3.35 18.51 14.80
CA SER A 114 -3.96 19.84 14.73
C SER A 114 -5.44 19.80 14.31
N VAL A 115 -5.78 18.98 13.31
CA VAL A 115 -7.18 18.77 12.88
C VAL A 115 -8.01 18.16 14.00
N ASN A 116 -7.52 17.11 14.66
CA ASN A 116 -8.23 16.45 15.75
C ASN A 116 -8.43 17.39 16.95
N GLU A 117 -7.43 18.18 17.33
CA GLU A 117 -7.55 19.17 18.40
C GLU A 117 -8.60 20.23 18.05
N THR A 118 -8.61 20.70 16.81
CA THR A 118 -9.59 21.68 16.33
C THR A 118 -11.01 21.11 16.38
N LEU A 119 -11.21 19.88 15.90
CA LEU A 119 -12.52 19.21 15.95
C LEU A 119 -12.98 18.95 17.39
N ASN A 120 -12.07 18.54 18.27
CA ASN A 120 -12.38 18.41 19.70
C ASN A 120 -12.84 19.74 20.30
N LYS A 121 -12.12 20.85 20.04
CA LYS A 121 -12.52 22.17 20.57
C LYS A 121 -13.90 22.62 20.07
N ARG A 122 -14.28 22.25 18.84
CA ARG A 122 -15.56 22.66 18.23
C ARG A 122 -16.75 21.79 18.63
N TYR A 123 -16.53 20.48 18.75
CA TYR A 123 -17.62 19.50 18.79
C TYR A 123 -17.54 18.49 19.93
N LYS A 124 -16.50 18.54 20.76
CA LYS A 124 -16.44 17.69 21.96
C LYS A 124 -17.45 18.25 22.97
N THR A 125 -18.54 17.51 23.14
CA THR A 125 -19.55 17.71 24.19
C THR A 125 -19.04 17.17 25.51
#